data_AF-A0A1H0Q7I0-F1
#
_entry.id   AF-A0A1H0Q7I0-F1
#
_cell.length_a   1.000
_cell.length_b   1.000
_cell.length_c   1.000
_cell.angle_alpha   90.00
_cell.angle_beta   90.00
_cell.angle_gamma   90.00
#
_symmetry.space_group_name_H-M   'P 1'
#
loop_
_entity.id
_entity.type
_entity.pdbx_description
1 polymer ?
#
loop_
_entity_poly.entity_id
_entity_poly.type
_entity_poly.pdbx_seq_one_letter_code
_entity_poly.pdbx_strand_id
1 'polypeptide(L)'
;MDDYKRKLGSLAEKIKKETPQTPIQQVLPVKPMLASTTDLAEVRFNNWIPRDLKRKIKAYGVQHDITQKGITIRALQDFLKNNGQN
;
A
#
# COMPACT_ATOMS: atom_id res chain seq x y z
N MET A 1 -2.78 -33.60 -50.48
CA MET A 1 -3.75 -32.52 -50.23
C MET A 1 -4.93 -32.97 -49.36
N ASP A 2 -5.16 -34.27 -49.22
CA ASP A 2 -6.26 -34.84 -48.42
C ASP A 2 -6.12 -34.62 -46.90
N ASP A 3 -4.90 -34.58 -46.39
CA ASP A 3 -4.64 -34.34 -44.96
C ASP A 3 -5.04 -32.93 -44.49
N TYR A 4 -4.94 -31.94 -45.38
CA TYR A 4 -5.32 -30.56 -45.08
C TYR A 4 -6.85 -30.43 -44.94
N LYS A 5 -7.59 -31.05 -45.86
CA LYS A 5 -9.06 -31.09 -45.82
C LYS A 5 -9.58 -31.83 -44.59
N ARG A 6 -8.91 -32.92 -44.19
CA ARG A 6 -9.22 -33.66 -42.95
C ARG A 6 -8.98 -32.81 -41.69
N LYS A 7 -7.86 -32.08 -41.62
CA LYS A 7 -7.56 -31.18 -40.49
C LYS A 7 -8.58 -30.06 -40.36
N LEU A 8 -9.02 -29.45 -41.46
CA LEU A 8 -10.05 -28.40 -41.45
C LEU A 8 -11.41 -28.94 -40.98
N GLY A 9 -11.83 -30.11 -41.47
CA GLY A 9 -13.06 -30.76 -41.01
C GLY A 9 -13.02 -31.09 -39.51
N SER A 10 -11.88 -31.57 -39.03
CA SER A 10 -11.69 -31.88 -37.59
C SER A 10 -11.71 -30.64 -36.69
N LEU A 11 -11.27 -29.48 -37.20
CA LEU A 11 -11.27 -28.22 -36.45
C LEU A 11 -12.68 -27.63 -36.36
N ALA A 12 -13.45 -27.67 -37.45
CA ALA A 12 -14.83 -27.21 -37.46
C ALA A 12 -15.73 -28.03 -36.51
N GLU A 13 -15.50 -29.34 -36.46
CA GLU A 13 -16.19 -30.24 -35.52
C GLU A 13 -15.84 -29.95 -34.06
N LYS A 14 -14.56 -29.65 -33.75
CA LYS A 14 -14.13 -29.28 -32.40
C LYS A 14 -14.75 -27.95 -31.94
N ILE A 15 -14.74 -26.93 -32.79
CA ILE A 15 -15.34 -25.61 -32.47
C ILE A 15 -16.84 -25.71 -32.19
N LYS A 16 -17.56 -26.60 -32.90
CA LYS A 16 -19.00 -26.77 -32.74
C LYS A 16 -19.39 -27.56 -31.48
N LYS A 17 -18.51 -28.47 -31.02
CA LYS A 17 -18.79 -29.41 -29.92
C LYS A 17 -18.16 -28.99 -28.59
N GLU A 18 -17.02 -28.31 -28.61
CA GLU A 18 -16.34 -27.88 -27.40
C GLU A 18 -16.98 -26.58 -26.89
N THR A 19 -17.55 -26.64 -25.68
CA THR A 19 -17.95 -25.43 -24.98
C THR A 19 -16.69 -24.62 -24.64
N PRO A 20 -16.66 -23.30 -24.92
CA PRO A 20 -15.49 -22.49 -24.60
C PRO A 20 -15.26 -22.56 -23.09
N GLN A 21 -14.15 -23.15 -22.66
CA GLN A 21 -13.71 -23.02 -21.27
C GLN A 21 -13.18 -21.61 -21.10
N THR A 22 -14.07 -20.70 -20.70
CA THR A 22 -13.61 -19.39 -20.23
C THR A 22 -12.78 -19.62 -18.97
N PRO A 23 -11.57 -19.04 -18.87
CA PRO A 23 -10.81 -19.09 -17.63
C PRO A 23 -11.61 -18.31 -16.59
N ILE A 24 -12.40 -19.01 -15.78
CA ILE A 24 -13.11 -18.44 -14.66
C ILE A 24 -12.04 -18.05 -13.64
N GLN A 25 -11.76 -16.74 -13.58
CA GLN A 25 -10.88 -16.19 -12.59
C GLN A 25 -11.56 -16.31 -11.23
N GLN A 26 -11.13 -17.29 -10.43
CA GLN A 26 -11.58 -17.44 -9.06
C GLN A 26 -10.96 -16.31 -8.22
N VAL A 27 -11.76 -15.29 -7.91
CA VAL A 27 -11.35 -14.23 -6.99
C VAL A 27 -11.57 -14.69 -5.56
N LEU A 28 -10.48 -14.82 -4.81
CA LEU A 28 -10.56 -14.96 -3.36
C LEU A 28 -10.94 -13.60 -2.77
N PRO A 29 -11.93 -13.53 -1.86
CA PRO A 29 -12.24 -12.30 -1.17
C PRO A 29 -11.01 -11.82 -0.40
N VAL A 30 -10.71 -10.52 -0.52
CA VAL A 30 -9.65 -9.90 0.26
C VAL A 30 -10.00 -10.08 1.73
N LYS A 31 -9.20 -10.87 2.46
CA LYS A 31 -9.36 -10.99 3.91
C LYS A 31 -9.29 -9.56 4.48
N PRO A 32 -10.29 -9.10 5.24
CA PRO A 32 -10.12 -7.85 5.96
C PRO A 32 -8.88 -8.04 6.83
N MET A 33 -7.87 -7.20 6.65
CA MET A 33 -6.80 -7.10 7.64
C MET A 33 -7.51 -6.76 8.94
N LEU A 34 -7.61 -7.75 9.83
CA LEU A 34 -7.85 -7.49 11.23
C LEU A 34 -6.65 -6.63 11.62
N ALA A 35 -6.90 -5.32 11.73
CA ALA A 35 -5.91 -4.37 12.23
C ALA A 35 -5.41 -4.95 13.55
N SER A 36 -4.16 -5.43 13.52
CA SER A 36 -3.51 -5.97 14.70
C SER A 36 -3.60 -4.92 15.78
N THR A 37 -4.05 -5.29 16.97
CA THR A 37 -4.14 -4.45 18.16
C THR A 37 -2.78 -3.86 18.61
N THR A 38 -1.71 -4.21 17.91
CA THR A 38 -0.35 -3.63 18.02
C THR A 38 -0.19 -2.31 17.26
N ASP A 39 -1.07 -1.99 16.31
CA ASP A 39 -1.21 -0.65 15.74
C ASP A 39 -2.01 0.22 16.72
N LEU A 40 -1.42 0.53 17.89
CA LEU A 40 -1.92 1.62 18.72
C LEU A 40 -2.05 2.85 17.83
N ALA A 41 -3.29 3.26 17.57
CA ALA A 41 -3.70 4.12 16.46
C ALA A 41 -2.73 5.27 16.19
N GLU A 42 -1.86 5.12 15.17
CA GLU A 42 -1.08 6.25 14.69
C GLU A 42 -2.05 7.29 14.11
N VAL A 43 -2.30 8.34 14.88
CA VAL A 43 -3.15 9.45 14.44
C VAL A 43 -2.33 10.40 13.57
N ARG A 44 -2.90 10.83 12.44
CA ARG A 44 -2.28 11.87 11.60
C ARG A 44 -2.29 13.21 12.35
N PHE A 45 -1.11 13.80 12.48
CA PHE A 45 -0.94 15.15 13.01
C PHE A 45 -0.59 16.11 11.87
N ASN A 46 -1.54 16.95 11.47
CA ASN A 46 -1.35 17.97 10.44
C ASN A 46 -1.24 19.35 11.12
N ASN A 47 -0.13 20.04 10.89
CA ASN A 47 0.07 21.40 11.34
C ASN A 47 0.61 22.30 10.22
N TRP A 48 0.34 23.60 10.35
CA TRP A 48 0.97 24.63 9.53
C TRP A 48 2.15 25.19 10.31
N ILE A 49 3.33 25.19 9.70
CA ILE A 49 4.56 25.71 10.30
C ILE A 49 5.27 26.67 9.35
N PRO A 50 6.06 27.64 9.86
CA PRO A 50 6.89 28.49 9.04
C PRO A 50 7.85 27.69 8.14
N ARG A 51 8.08 28.17 6.92
CA ARG A 51 8.98 27.51 5.95
C ARG A 51 10.40 27.37 6.48
N ASP A 52 10.88 28.37 7.21
CA ASP A 52 12.22 28.35 7.80
C ASP A 52 12.36 27.27 8.86
N LEU A 53 11.32 27.05 9.67
CA LEU A 53 11.31 25.98 10.66
C LEU A 53 11.37 24.60 9.99
N LYS A 54 10.59 24.40 8.91
CA LYS A 54 10.65 23.17 8.11
C LYS A 54 12.05 22.91 7.55
N ARG A 55 12.74 23.95 7.07
CA ARG A 55 14.12 23.84 6.56
C ARG A 55 15.10 23.42 7.67
N LYS A 56 14.99 24.03 8.86
CA LYS A 56 15.82 23.69 10.02
C LYS A 56 15.61 22.24 10.47
N ILE A 57 14.36 21.79 10.56
CA ILE A 57 14.03 20.41 10.94
C ILE A 57 14.65 19.41 9.96
N LYS A 58 14.58 19.68 8.65
CA LYS A 58 15.20 18.82 7.63
C LYS A 58 16.72 18.79 7.75
N ALA A 59 17.37 19.93 7.91
CA ALA A 59 18.82 20.00 8.07
C ALA A 59 19.28 19.22 9.30
N TYR A 60 18.59 19.38 10.42
CA TYR A 60 18.85 18.63 11.66
C TYR A 60 18.63 17.12 11.47
N GLY A 61 17.56 16.73 10.78
CA GLY A 61 17.28 15.31 10.49
C GLY A 61 18.38 14.64 9.67
N VAL A 62 18.97 15.36 8.70
CA VAL A 62 20.10 14.84 7.91
C VAL A 62 21.37 14.72 8.75
N GLN A 63 21.65 15.67 9.64
CA GLN A 63 22.85 15.67 10.47
C GLN A 63 22.87 14.55 11.53
N HIS A 64 21.70 14.18 12.04
CA HIS A 64 21.59 13.23 13.15
C HIS A 64 20.99 11.87 12.74
N ASP A 65 20.71 11.66 11.45
CA ASP A 65 20.03 10.48 10.90
C ASP A 65 18.68 10.19 11.58
N ILE A 66 17.87 11.26 11.75
CA ILE A 66 16.56 11.19 12.42
C ILE A 66 15.46 11.63 11.46
N THR A 67 14.36 10.88 11.44
CA THR A 67 13.18 11.25 10.66
C THR A 67 12.50 12.51 11.19
N GLN A 68 11.87 13.28 10.30
CA GLN A 68 11.06 14.45 10.68
C GLN A 68 9.97 14.10 11.70
N LYS A 69 9.35 12.91 11.58
CA LYS A 69 8.37 12.38 12.54
C LYS A 69 9.00 12.23 13.93
N GLY A 70 10.17 11.61 14.03
CA GLY A 70 10.89 11.41 15.29
C GLY A 70 11.26 12.73 15.99
N ILE A 71 11.76 13.71 15.22
CA ILE A 71 12.06 15.05 15.74
C ILE A 71 10.79 15.71 16.31
N THR A 72 9.69 15.62 15.57
CA THR A 72 8.41 16.23 15.96
C THR A 72 7.86 15.59 17.24
N ILE A 73 7.92 14.25 17.34
CA ILE A 73 7.46 13.52 18.53
C ILE A 73 8.28 13.92 19.76
N ARG A 74 9.62 13.96 19.65
CA ARG A 74 10.50 14.36 20.76
C ARG A 74 10.20 15.78 21.23
N ALA A 75 10.11 16.72 20.30
CA ALA A 75 9.80 18.12 20.63
C ALA A 75 8.44 18.26 21.33
N LEU A 76 7.41 17.55 20.88
CA LEU A 76 6.10 17.56 21.51
C LEU A 76 6.13 16.89 22.89
N GLN A 77 6.82 15.77 23.06
CA GLN A 77 6.99 15.10 24.35
C GLN A 77 7.73 15.98 25.35
N ASP A 78 8.82 16.63 24.93
CA ASP A 78 9.60 17.52 25.79
C ASP A 78 8.80 18.77 26.15
N PHE A 79 8.06 19.34 25.20
CA PHE A 79 7.13 20.43 25.47
C PHE A 79 6.08 20.04 26.51
N LEU A 80 5.47 18.87 26.38
CA LEU A 80 4.47 18.37 27.33
C LEU A 80 5.08 18.00 28.69
N LYS A 81 6.30 17.49 28.76
CA LYS A 81 6.98 17.25 30.04
C LYS A 81 7.29 18.55 30.79
N ASN A 82 7.65 19.60 30.06
CA ASN A 82 8.07 20.87 30.65
C ASN A 82 6.89 21.81 30.96
N ASN A 83 5.75 21.64 30.29
CA ASN A 83 4.57 22.52 30.43
C ASN A 83 3.29 21.79 30.86
N GLY A 84 3.27 20.47 30.76
CA GLY A 84 2.18 19.64 31.27
C GLY A 84 2.45 19.32 32.72
N GLN A 85 1.71 19.96 33.61
CA GLN A 85 1.54 19.44 34.95
C GLN A 85 0.75 18.13 34.88
N ASN A 86 1.42 17.05 35.30
CA ASN A 86 0.88 15.99 36.14
C ASN A 86 2.02 15.53 37.06
#